data_AF-Q2VHH6-F1
#
_entry.id   AF-Q2VHH6-F1
#
_cell.length_a   1.000
_cell.length_b   1.000
_cell.length_c   1.000
_cell.angle_alpha   90.00
_cell.angle_beta   90.00
_cell.angle_gamma   90.00
#
_symmetry.space_group_name_H-M   'P 1'
#
loop_
_entity.id
_entity.type
_entity.pdbx_description
1 polymer ?
#
loop_
_entity_poly.entity_id
_entity_poly.type
_entity_poly.pdbx_seq_one_letter_code
_entity_poly.pdbx_strand_id
1 'polypeptide(L)'
;MVTYTDLLPKQTENQQAFILDHGKTEDDGQLKYADDAKSYGWNMRQYGKLKAGAVVLNRHPGKITKDRKWEIYGGGYVESVSDEDENGNVTAVITHAFTIEPPIKQGDSFIENFDWNTPNKKKRKKPNSWAYFWDQYGMNEISYTDFVGLIENRHLSPIDDTQSLPVEKDLTNAEVEEIEEASSKGFTVLVDEVGPNRPNGTQKRKFTGRHTDWERVNKAKQKTGALGEEIVLDFLIQKAEKNKTKLPEHVSKTEGDGHGYDIRAFDQSGNEIHIEVKASKTNFSDGFEMSTNEVASSLEDTSYKIYFVHDLDVTSKVCKIKIYDGPFTEENFMMVPTNYKIFKK
;
A
#
# COMPACT_ATOMS: atom_id res chain seq x y z
N MET A 1 -11.92 -14.59 18.96
CA MET A 1 -11.08 -13.42 19.27
C MET A 1 -9.67 -13.87 19.00
N VAL A 2 -8.97 -13.28 18.03
CA VAL A 2 -7.61 -13.68 17.71
C VAL A 2 -6.71 -13.19 18.85
N THR A 3 -5.94 -14.08 19.47
CA THR A 3 -5.04 -13.71 20.55
C THR A 3 -3.71 -13.26 19.97
N TYR A 4 -2.92 -12.49 20.74
CA TYR A 4 -1.57 -12.11 20.29
C TYR A 4 -0.67 -13.34 20.04
N THR A 5 -0.93 -14.45 20.74
CA THR A 5 -0.22 -15.73 20.54
C THR A 5 -0.60 -16.42 19.23
N ASP A 6 -1.77 -16.14 18.67
CA ASP A 6 -2.16 -16.63 17.35
C ASP A 6 -1.55 -15.78 16.23
N LEU A 7 -1.25 -14.51 16.52
CA LEU A 7 -0.72 -13.53 15.55
C LEU A 7 0.80 -13.51 15.47
N LEU A 8 1.49 -13.52 16.60
CA LEU A 8 2.92 -13.25 16.65
C LEU A 8 3.75 -14.53 16.73
N PRO A 9 4.98 -14.53 16.20
CA PRO A 9 5.93 -15.62 16.40
C PRO A 9 6.17 -15.90 17.88
N LYS A 10 6.54 -17.15 18.20
CA LYS A 10 6.84 -17.57 19.57
C LYS A 10 7.94 -16.72 20.19
N GLN A 11 7.77 -16.37 21.46
CA GLN A 11 8.73 -15.61 22.24
C GLN A 11 10.11 -16.29 22.23
N THR A 12 11.16 -15.47 22.11
CA THR A 12 12.56 -15.87 22.26
C THR A 12 13.10 -15.53 23.66
N GLU A 13 14.19 -16.19 24.08
CA GLU A 13 14.78 -16.01 25.42
C GLU A 13 15.21 -14.55 25.72
N ASN A 14 15.55 -13.78 24.68
CA ASN A 14 15.93 -12.36 24.76
C ASN A 14 15.00 -11.47 23.94
N GLN A 15 13.69 -11.75 23.98
CA GLN A 15 12.70 -11.05 23.15
C GLN A 15 12.74 -9.53 23.35
N GLN A 16 13.18 -8.80 22.31
CA GLN A 16 13.17 -7.34 22.34
C GLN A 16 11.77 -6.82 22.03
N ALA A 17 11.39 -5.73 22.71
CA ALA A 17 10.10 -5.07 22.53
C ALA A 17 10.26 -3.55 22.45
N PHE A 18 9.56 -2.91 21.51
CA PHE A 18 9.63 -1.46 21.30
C PHE A 18 8.26 -0.84 21.02
N ILE A 19 8.15 0.47 21.29
CA ILE A 19 7.08 1.34 20.78
C ILE A 19 7.70 2.32 19.78
N LEU A 20 7.13 2.38 18.58
CA LEU A 20 7.60 3.13 17.43
C LEU A 20 6.65 4.30 17.12
N ASP A 21 7.19 5.48 16.90
CA ASP A 21 6.43 6.69 16.54
C ASP A 21 6.22 6.77 15.02
N HIS A 22 4.97 6.83 14.60
CA HIS A 22 4.59 6.99 13.19
C HIS A 22 4.01 8.37 12.91
N GLY A 23 4.04 8.78 11.64
CA GLY A 23 3.37 9.98 11.13
C GLY A 23 3.91 11.33 11.61
N LYS A 24 5.06 11.35 12.30
CA LYS A 24 5.66 12.60 12.82
C LYS A 24 6.21 13.43 11.67
N THR A 25 5.87 14.71 11.63
CA THR A 25 6.46 15.70 10.70
C THR A 25 7.53 16.56 11.39
N GLU A 26 8.50 17.04 10.62
CA GLU A 26 9.44 18.09 11.01
C GLU A 26 8.82 19.49 10.82
N ASP A 27 9.49 20.53 11.34
CA ASP A 27 8.97 21.90 11.36
C ASP A 27 8.82 22.51 9.95
N ASP A 28 9.45 21.91 8.94
CA ASP A 28 9.34 22.25 7.53
C ASP A 28 8.21 21.49 6.78
N GLY A 29 7.46 20.65 7.49
CA GLY A 29 6.36 19.86 6.93
C GLY A 29 6.76 18.49 6.37
N GLN A 30 8.05 18.13 6.33
CA GLN A 30 8.50 16.81 5.88
C GLN A 30 8.18 15.71 6.91
N LEU A 31 7.81 14.50 6.47
CA LEU A 31 7.59 13.36 7.37
C LEU A 31 8.93 12.85 7.91
N LYS A 32 9.10 12.95 9.23
CA LYS A 32 10.20 12.36 10.00
C LYS A 32 10.07 10.84 10.13
N TYR A 33 8.83 10.33 10.25
CA TYR A 33 8.52 8.90 10.21
C TYR A 33 7.32 8.67 9.30
N ALA A 34 7.43 7.71 8.38
CA ALA A 34 6.31 7.28 7.56
C ALA A 34 5.19 6.71 8.46
N ASP A 35 3.94 7.00 8.12
CA ASP A 35 2.78 6.41 8.78
C ASP A 35 2.42 5.06 8.14
N ASP A 36 3.35 4.10 8.27
CA ASP A 36 3.23 2.77 7.70
C ASP A 36 3.27 1.72 8.82
N ALA A 37 2.20 0.93 8.94
CA ALA A 37 2.12 -0.14 9.93
C ALA A 37 3.06 -1.33 9.65
N LYS A 38 3.57 -1.45 8.42
CA LYS A 38 4.40 -2.56 7.94
C LYS A 38 5.89 -2.19 7.77
N SER A 39 6.28 -0.95 8.03
CA SER A 39 7.70 -0.57 8.01
C SER A 39 8.05 0.53 9.00
N TYR A 40 9.33 0.59 9.38
CA TYR A 40 9.83 1.67 10.23
C TYR A 40 11.24 2.08 9.86
N GLY A 41 11.44 3.34 9.48
CA GLY A 41 12.74 3.90 9.11
C GLY A 41 13.39 4.69 10.24
N TRP A 42 14.70 4.52 10.43
CA TRP A 42 15.47 5.33 11.38
C TRP A 42 16.94 5.44 10.98
N ASN A 43 17.68 6.33 11.65
CA ASN A 43 19.13 6.47 11.46
C ASN A 43 19.91 5.71 12.55
N MET A 44 20.77 4.77 12.16
CA MET A 44 21.57 3.93 13.06
C MET A 44 22.52 4.72 13.95
N ARG A 45 23.03 5.87 13.46
CA ARG A 45 23.90 6.76 14.24
C ARG A 45 23.17 7.42 15.40
N GLN A 46 21.85 7.58 15.29
CA GLN A 46 21.01 8.11 16.36
C GLN A 46 20.53 7.01 17.31
N TYR A 47 20.23 5.82 16.78
CA TYR A 47 19.73 4.71 17.58
C TYR A 47 19.90 3.35 16.87
N GLY A 48 20.73 2.44 17.41
CA GLY A 48 21.08 1.17 16.75
C GLY A 48 20.60 -0.10 17.47
N LYS A 49 19.45 -0.04 18.17
CA LYS A 49 19.02 -1.11 19.08
C LYS A 49 17.96 -2.07 18.52
N LEU A 50 17.12 -1.64 17.58
CA LEU A 50 16.09 -2.47 16.98
C LEU A 50 16.75 -3.47 16.02
N LYS A 51 16.40 -4.75 16.17
CA LYS A 51 16.95 -5.83 15.37
C LYS A 51 15.81 -6.73 14.89
N ALA A 52 16.11 -7.50 13.84
CA ALA A 52 15.27 -8.61 13.42
C ALA A 52 14.96 -9.53 14.62
N GLY A 53 13.72 -9.95 14.72
CA GLY A 53 13.21 -10.73 15.83
C GLY A 53 12.50 -9.95 16.92
N ALA A 54 12.53 -8.60 16.90
CA ALA A 54 11.84 -7.77 17.87
C ALA A 54 10.32 -7.73 17.64
N VAL A 55 9.55 -7.55 18.71
CA VAL A 55 8.12 -7.20 18.63
C VAL A 55 7.94 -5.69 18.82
N VAL A 56 6.97 -5.10 18.12
CA VAL A 56 6.80 -3.65 18.10
C VAL A 56 5.34 -3.25 18.22
N LEU A 57 5.10 -2.09 18.83
CA LEU A 57 3.81 -1.40 18.85
C LEU A 57 3.94 -0.05 18.16
N ASN A 58 2.92 0.35 17.41
CA ASN A 58 2.91 1.57 16.63
C ASN A 58 2.12 2.65 17.36
N ARG A 59 2.69 3.86 17.45
CA ARG A 59 2.14 4.99 18.18
C ARG A 59 2.04 6.22 17.28
N HIS A 60 0.92 6.92 17.35
CA HIS A 60 0.84 8.31 16.90
C HIS A 60 1.23 9.25 18.04
N PRO A 61 2.30 10.07 17.89
CA PRO A 61 2.63 11.09 18.88
C PRO A 61 1.50 12.10 19.06
N GLY A 62 1.34 12.63 20.28
CA GLY A 62 0.35 13.68 20.54
C GLY A 62 0.53 14.92 19.66
N LYS A 63 1.72 15.16 19.10
CA LYS A 63 1.94 16.30 18.20
C LYS A 63 1.12 16.21 16.89
N ILE A 64 0.77 15.00 16.44
CA ILE A 64 0.13 14.78 15.14
C ILE A 64 -1.36 14.44 15.25
N THR A 65 -1.83 14.07 16.43
CA THR A 65 -3.25 13.79 16.71
C THR A 65 -4.05 15.09 16.91
N LYS A 66 -5.31 15.13 16.43
CA LYS A 66 -6.21 16.31 16.50
C LYS A 66 -6.44 16.84 17.92
N ASP A 67 -6.52 15.98 18.92
CA ASP A 67 -6.76 16.31 20.32
C ASP A 67 -5.47 16.40 21.16
N ARG A 68 -4.32 16.37 20.49
CA ARG A 68 -2.98 16.48 21.08
C ARG A 68 -2.60 15.34 22.05
N LYS A 69 -3.29 14.21 21.96
CA LYS A 69 -3.11 13.03 22.79
C LYS A 69 -2.51 11.89 21.99
N TRP A 70 -1.44 11.28 22.47
CA TRP A 70 -0.88 10.13 21.77
C TRP A 70 -1.79 8.90 21.87
N GLU A 71 -1.66 7.99 20.91
CA GLU A 71 -2.37 6.72 20.90
C GLU A 71 -1.49 5.59 20.35
N ILE A 72 -1.63 4.38 20.90
CA ILE A 72 -1.04 3.17 20.34
C ILE A 72 -2.15 2.45 19.58
N TYR A 73 -1.93 2.23 18.28
CA TYR A 73 -2.99 1.82 17.36
C TYR A 73 -2.76 0.45 16.71
N GLY A 74 -1.55 -0.10 16.84
CA GLY A 74 -1.21 -1.36 16.19
C GLY A 74 0.14 -1.88 16.64
N GLY A 75 0.64 -2.88 15.91
CA GLY A 75 1.96 -3.46 16.15
C GLY A 75 2.28 -4.58 15.17
N GLY A 76 3.36 -5.30 15.44
CA GLY A 76 3.78 -6.45 14.64
C GLY A 76 5.13 -7.03 15.06
N TYR A 77 5.75 -7.77 14.14
CA TYR A 77 7.02 -8.46 14.32
C TYR A 77 8.05 -7.99 13.30
N VAL A 78 9.24 -7.60 13.75
CA VAL A 78 10.35 -7.19 12.89
C VAL A 78 10.99 -8.42 12.25
N GLU A 79 10.67 -8.67 10.99
CA GLU A 79 11.22 -9.79 10.22
C GLU A 79 12.68 -9.52 9.82
N SER A 80 12.98 -8.29 9.39
CA SER A 80 14.31 -7.91 8.93
C SER A 80 14.56 -6.42 9.08
N VAL A 81 15.83 -6.04 9.15
CA VAL A 81 16.31 -4.66 9.06
C VAL A 81 17.23 -4.56 7.85
N SER A 82 17.05 -3.52 7.02
CA SER A 82 17.89 -3.30 5.85
C SER A 82 19.35 -3.04 6.21
N ASP A 83 20.24 -3.18 5.23
CA ASP A 83 21.59 -2.66 5.33
C ASP A 83 21.56 -1.12 5.45
N GLU A 84 22.60 -0.55 6.07
CA GLU A 84 22.77 0.91 6.22
C GLU A 84 22.98 1.58 4.86
N ASP A 85 22.25 2.67 4.59
CA ASP A 85 22.52 3.54 3.44
C ASP A 85 23.76 4.44 3.68
N GLU A 86 24.14 5.23 2.67
CA GLU A 86 25.29 6.15 2.74
C GLU A 86 25.20 7.17 3.89
N ASN A 87 23.97 7.47 4.35
CA ASN A 87 23.66 8.40 5.43
C ASN A 87 23.49 7.69 6.79
N GLY A 88 23.59 6.36 6.84
CA GLY A 88 23.38 5.53 8.02
C GLY A 88 21.92 5.27 8.37
N ASN A 89 20.99 5.43 7.42
CA ASN A 89 19.58 5.08 7.61
C ASN A 89 19.34 3.60 7.32
N VAL A 90 18.37 3.04 8.03
CA VAL A 90 17.89 1.66 7.87
C VAL A 90 16.37 1.62 7.98
N THR A 91 15.77 0.58 7.42
CA THR A 91 14.33 0.33 7.49
C THR A 91 14.06 -1.07 8.00
N ALA A 92 13.20 -1.19 9.01
CA ALA A 92 12.64 -2.45 9.48
C ALA A 92 11.43 -2.83 8.64
N VAL A 93 11.33 -4.12 8.32
CA VAL A 93 10.13 -4.74 7.75
C VAL A 93 9.34 -5.38 8.89
N ILE A 94 8.09 -4.96 9.04
CA ILE A 94 7.17 -5.43 10.09
C ILE A 94 6.15 -6.37 9.44
N THR A 95 6.16 -7.63 9.87
CA THR A 95 5.23 -8.70 9.49
C THR A 95 4.28 -9.00 10.63
N HIS A 96 3.27 -9.85 10.40
CA HIS A 96 2.26 -10.19 11.41
C HIS A 96 1.63 -8.92 12.00
N ALA A 97 1.47 -7.91 11.15
CA ALA A 97 1.02 -6.59 11.56
C ALA A 97 -0.44 -6.68 11.99
N PHE A 98 -0.83 -5.88 12.98
CA PHE A 98 -2.19 -5.89 13.51
C PHE A 98 -2.61 -4.49 13.95
N THR A 99 -3.92 -4.22 13.94
CA THR A 99 -4.53 -3.05 14.58
C THR A 99 -5.08 -3.41 15.96
N ILE A 100 -5.15 -2.42 16.84
CA ILE A 100 -5.74 -2.53 18.18
C ILE A 100 -7.05 -1.75 18.18
N GLU A 101 -8.16 -2.44 18.46
CA GLU A 101 -9.50 -1.83 18.44
C GLU A 101 -10.19 -1.92 19.81
N PRO A 102 -10.56 -0.79 20.45
CA PRO A 102 -10.13 0.58 20.11
C PRO A 102 -8.63 0.82 20.44
N PRO A 103 -7.99 1.84 19.82
CA PRO A 103 -6.61 2.23 20.13
C PRO A 103 -6.44 2.55 21.62
N ILE A 104 -5.23 2.32 22.15
CA ILE A 104 -4.88 2.71 23.52
C ILE A 104 -4.56 4.19 23.52
N LYS A 105 -5.44 5.01 24.11
CA LYS A 105 -5.31 6.46 24.01
C LYS A 105 -4.88 7.11 25.32
N GLN A 106 -4.07 8.15 25.22
CA GLN A 106 -3.67 8.96 26.38
C GLN A 106 -4.92 9.50 27.12
N GLY A 107 -4.93 9.32 28.45
CA GLY A 107 -6.06 9.67 29.30
C GLY A 107 -7.06 8.53 29.55
N ASP A 108 -6.93 7.39 28.87
CA ASP A 108 -7.74 6.21 29.18
C ASP A 108 -7.33 5.64 30.54
N SER A 109 -8.32 5.25 31.36
CA SER A 109 -8.09 4.72 32.71
C SER A 109 -7.13 3.53 32.72
N PHE A 110 -7.14 2.69 31.68
CA PHE A 110 -6.20 1.57 31.53
C PHE A 110 -4.75 2.06 31.47
N ILE A 111 -4.43 2.94 30.53
CA ILE A 111 -3.04 3.33 30.27
C ILE A 111 -2.52 4.31 31.32
N GLU A 112 -3.44 5.05 31.96
CA GLU A 112 -3.08 5.93 33.05
C GLU A 112 -2.65 5.17 34.32
N ASN A 113 -3.21 3.98 34.54
CA ASN A 113 -2.93 3.12 35.69
C ASN A 113 -2.08 1.88 35.35
N PHE A 114 -1.55 1.79 34.12
CA PHE A 114 -0.74 0.65 33.69
C PHE A 114 0.54 0.55 34.52
N ASP A 115 0.81 -0.65 35.05
CA ASP A 115 1.98 -0.92 35.88
C ASP A 115 3.17 -1.31 35.01
N TRP A 116 4.08 -0.35 34.79
CA TRP A 116 5.22 -0.50 33.88
C TRP A 116 6.40 -1.21 34.55
N ASN A 117 6.84 -2.31 33.96
CA ASN A 117 8.01 -3.08 34.35
C ASN A 117 9.33 -2.51 33.80
N THR A 118 9.30 -1.32 33.17
CA THR A 118 10.42 -0.71 32.45
C THR A 118 11.74 -0.84 33.24
N PRO A 119 12.80 -1.40 32.63
CA PRO A 119 14.01 -1.83 33.35
C PRO A 119 14.84 -0.71 33.98
N ASN A 120 14.56 0.57 33.68
CA ASN A 120 15.33 1.70 34.17
C ASN A 120 14.51 2.61 35.09
N LYS A 121 14.97 2.82 36.34
CA LYS A 121 14.36 3.74 37.32
C LYS A 121 14.18 5.17 36.80
N LYS A 122 15.02 5.62 35.88
CA LYS A 122 14.94 6.96 35.25
C LYS A 122 13.86 7.07 34.18
N LYS A 123 13.38 5.94 33.64
CA LYS A 123 12.33 5.85 32.61
C LYS A 123 10.98 5.40 33.19
N ARG A 124 10.76 5.53 34.50
CA ARG A 124 9.46 5.21 35.12
C ARG A 124 8.48 6.33 34.85
N LYS A 125 7.22 5.95 34.59
CA LYS A 125 6.13 6.91 34.40
C LYS A 125 5.96 7.70 35.69
N LYS A 126 5.99 9.03 35.61
CA LYS A 126 5.73 9.88 36.76
C LYS A 126 4.21 9.92 37.03
N PRO A 127 3.77 10.01 38.30
CA PRO A 127 2.36 10.19 38.61
C PRO A 127 1.80 11.38 37.82
N ASN A 128 0.70 11.16 37.09
CA ASN A 128 -0.01 12.17 36.30
C ASN A 128 0.84 12.87 35.22
N SER A 129 1.95 12.29 34.77
CA SER A 129 2.78 12.90 33.73
C SER A 129 3.44 11.87 32.80
N TRP A 130 3.23 12.07 31.50
CA TRP A 130 3.92 11.37 30.42
C TRP A 130 5.20 12.09 29.96
N ALA A 131 5.54 13.21 30.59
CA ALA A 131 6.71 14.01 30.20
C ALA A 131 8.00 13.17 30.31
N TYR A 132 8.77 13.18 29.22
CA TYR A 132 10.05 12.47 29.08
C TYR A 132 9.97 10.94 29.14
N PHE A 133 8.79 10.35 29.34
CA PHE A 133 8.62 8.90 29.42
C PHE A 133 8.91 8.22 28.07
N TRP A 134 8.67 8.94 26.97
CA TRP A 134 8.78 8.45 25.60
C TRP A 134 9.83 9.21 24.76
N ASP A 135 10.87 9.72 25.40
CA ASP A 135 11.80 10.73 24.85
C ASP A 135 12.95 10.20 24.00
N GLN A 136 12.78 9.06 23.31
CA GLN A 136 13.86 8.44 22.54
C GLN A 136 13.56 8.45 21.05
N TYR A 137 13.81 9.57 20.36
CA TYR A 137 13.94 9.64 18.89
C TYR A 137 12.98 8.72 18.10
N GLY A 138 11.71 8.68 18.49
CA GLY A 138 10.69 7.85 17.85
C GLY A 138 10.71 6.36 18.18
N MET A 139 11.70 5.84 18.90
CA MET A 139 11.86 4.43 19.23
C MET A 139 12.09 4.21 20.72
N ASN A 140 11.10 3.64 21.40
CA ASN A 140 11.11 3.45 22.84
C ASN A 140 11.16 1.97 23.21
N GLU A 141 12.30 1.54 23.76
CA GLU A 141 12.49 0.18 24.28
C GLU A 141 11.64 -0.05 25.54
N ILE A 142 10.85 -1.14 25.55
CA ILE A 142 10.01 -1.58 26.66
C ILE A 142 10.32 -3.03 27.03
N SER A 143 9.85 -3.50 28.19
CA SER A 143 9.96 -4.92 28.52
C SER A 143 8.95 -5.75 27.70
N TYR A 144 9.27 -7.01 27.42
CA TYR A 144 8.31 -7.91 26.78
C TYR A 144 7.04 -8.10 27.62
N THR A 145 7.17 -8.10 28.95
CA THR A 145 6.03 -8.14 29.88
C THR A 145 5.09 -6.94 29.68
N ASP A 146 5.65 -5.73 29.51
CA ASP A 146 4.85 -4.54 29.22
C ASP A 146 4.17 -4.62 27.85
N PHE A 147 4.89 -5.12 26.84
CA PHE A 147 4.33 -5.36 25.51
C PHE A 147 3.09 -6.27 25.56
N VAL A 148 3.22 -7.43 26.22
CA VAL A 148 2.10 -8.37 26.38
C VAL A 148 0.97 -7.73 27.18
N GLY A 149 1.27 -7.07 28.30
CA GLY A 149 0.26 -6.41 29.12
C GLY A 149 -0.55 -5.34 28.38
N LEU A 150 0.03 -4.72 27.35
CA LEU A 150 -0.68 -3.73 26.52
C LEU A 150 -1.70 -4.39 25.56
N ILE A 151 -1.50 -5.63 25.14
CA ILE A 151 -2.28 -6.26 24.04
C ILE A 151 -3.07 -7.53 24.44
N GLU A 152 -2.70 -8.22 25.51
CA GLU A 152 -3.20 -9.57 25.87
C GLU A 152 -4.73 -9.69 25.94
N ASN A 153 -5.41 -8.63 26.36
CA ASN A 153 -6.87 -8.60 26.52
C ASN A 153 -7.56 -7.61 25.58
N ARG A 154 -6.97 -7.35 24.42
CA ARG A 154 -7.51 -6.42 23.43
C ARG A 154 -8.01 -7.12 22.18
N HIS A 155 -8.91 -6.44 21.47
CA HIS A 155 -9.30 -6.88 20.15
C HIS A 155 -8.17 -6.53 19.17
N LEU A 156 -7.51 -7.57 18.66
CA LEU A 156 -6.47 -7.45 17.66
C LEU A 156 -7.03 -7.92 16.32
N SER A 157 -7.00 -7.03 15.33
CA SER A 157 -7.39 -7.36 13.97
C SER A 157 -6.10 -7.51 13.15
N PRO A 158 -5.76 -8.72 12.67
CA PRO A 158 -4.62 -8.87 11.76
C PRO A 158 -4.79 -7.95 10.54
N ILE A 159 -3.70 -7.28 10.19
CA ILE A 159 -3.56 -6.58 8.91
C ILE A 159 -3.14 -7.68 7.93
N ASP A 160 -4.16 -8.36 7.40
CA ASP A 160 -4.05 -9.67 6.76
C ASP A 160 -2.97 -9.72 5.66
N ASP A 161 -2.09 -10.73 5.73
CA ASP A 161 -1.14 -11.07 4.66
C ASP A 161 -1.79 -12.00 3.60
N THR A 162 -3.03 -12.47 3.84
CA THR A 162 -3.82 -13.28 2.88
C THR A 162 -4.50 -12.48 1.78
N GLN A 163 -4.39 -11.16 1.84
CA GLN A 163 -4.40 -10.32 0.66
C GLN A 163 -3.02 -9.68 0.53
N SER A 164 -2.05 -10.48 0.11
CA SER A 164 -1.09 -9.93 -0.83
C SER A 164 -1.89 -9.55 -2.08
N LEU A 165 -2.54 -8.38 -2.06
CA LEU A 165 -2.41 -7.47 -3.17
C LEU A 165 -0.92 -7.15 -3.15
N PRO A 166 -0.13 -7.72 -4.05
CA PRO A 166 1.28 -7.40 -4.06
C PRO A 166 1.39 -5.89 -4.26
N VAL A 167 2.25 -5.33 -3.42
CA VAL A 167 2.47 -3.89 -3.37
C VAL A 167 3.09 -3.53 -4.73
N GLU A 168 2.41 -2.65 -5.46
CA GLU A 168 2.97 -1.99 -6.64
C GLU A 168 4.42 -1.67 -6.31
N LYS A 169 5.37 -2.18 -7.10
CA LYS A 169 6.75 -1.72 -6.97
C LYS A 169 6.71 -0.22 -7.21
N ASP A 170 7.01 0.57 -6.18
CA ASP A 170 7.24 1.99 -6.38
C ASP A 170 8.28 2.15 -7.49
N LEU A 171 7.89 2.91 -8.51
CA LEU A 171 8.72 3.17 -9.68
C LEU A 171 10.07 3.73 -9.22
N THR A 172 11.14 3.11 -9.69
CA THR A 172 12.50 3.61 -9.48
C THR A 172 12.67 4.96 -10.19
N ASN A 173 13.56 5.84 -9.71
CA ASN A 173 13.84 7.11 -10.41
C ASN A 173 14.27 6.90 -11.87
N ALA A 174 14.96 5.80 -12.19
CA ALA A 174 15.30 5.42 -13.56
C ALA A 174 14.05 5.04 -14.38
N GLU A 175 13.16 4.24 -13.80
CA GLU A 175 11.88 3.88 -14.44
C GLU A 175 10.97 5.10 -14.64
N VAL A 176 11.06 6.10 -13.76
CA VAL A 176 10.36 7.38 -13.89
C VAL A 176 10.90 8.19 -15.08
N GLU A 177 12.22 8.30 -15.23
CA GLU A 177 12.84 9.00 -16.36
C GLU A 177 12.47 8.38 -17.71
N GLU A 178 12.49 7.05 -17.79
CA GLU A 178 12.06 6.32 -18.99
C GLU A 178 10.59 6.60 -19.37
N ILE A 179 9.69 6.73 -18.39
CA ILE A 179 8.27 7.07 -18.64
C ILE A 179 8.15 8.52 -19.11
N GLU A 180 8.99 9.42 -18.61
CA GLU A 180 8.89 10.82 -18.96
C GLU A 180 9.16 11.10 -20.44
N GLU A 181 10.00 10.27 -21.06
CA GLU A 181 10.41 10.34 -22.47
C GLU A 181 9.64 9.38 -23.40
N ALA A 182 8.76 8.53 -22.85
CA ALA A 182 8.08 7.50 -23.62
C ALA A 182 7.08 8.07 -24.65
N SER A 183 7.05 7.46 -25.84
CA SER A 183 6.08 7.74 -26.89
C SER A 183 5.15 6.55 -27.09
N SER A 184 3.84 6.80 -27.18
CA SER A 184 2.80 5.80 -27.37
C SER A 184 2.80 5.09 -28.72
N LYS A 185 3.60 5.54 -29.69
CA LYS A 185 3.60 4.96 -31.05
C LYS A 185 4.51 3.75 -31.19
N GLY A 186 3.98 2.70 -31.81
CA GLY A 186 4.74 1.53 -32.27
C GLY A 186 4.94 0.44 -31.22
N PHE A 187 4.01 0.32 -30.26
CA PHE A 187 4.00 -0.80 -29.33
C PHE A 187 3.55 -2.09 -30.02
N THR A 188 4.26 -3.17 -29.74
CA THR A 188 3.81 -4.53 -30.05
C THR A 188 3.01 -5.06 -28.86
N VAL A 189 1.74 -5.35 -29.09
CA VAL A 189 0.79 -5.80 -28.07
C VAL A 189 0.60 -7.31 -28.18
N LEU A 190 0.84 -8.03 -27.08
CA LEU A 190 0.58 -9.46 -26.97
C LEU A 190 -0.66 -9.69 -26.09
N VAL A 191 -1.67 -10.41 -26.60
CA VAL A 191 -2.85 -10.76 -25.79
C VAL A 191 -2.52 -11.99 -24.95
N ASP A 192 -2.64 -11.89 -23.63
CA ASP A 192 -2.40 -13.01 -22.72
C ASP A 192 -3.70 -13.81 -22.56
N GLU A 193 -3.80 -14.93 -23.27
CA GLU A 193 -4.96 -15.83 -23.25
C GLU A 193 -4.94 -16.83 -22.07
N VAL A 194 -3.88 -16.87 -21.26
CA VAL A 194 -3.69 -17.89 -20.21
C VAL A 194 -4.16 -17.37 -18.85
N GLY A 195 -5.07 -18.13 -18.20
CA GLY A 195 -5.53 -17.86 -16.82
C GLY A 195 -4.39 -17.77 -15.81
N PRO A 196 -4.64 -17.26 -14.58
CA PRO A 196 -3.57 -16.90 -13.64
C PRO A 196 -2.67 -18.09 -13.36
N ASN A 197 -1.44 -18.04 -13.88
CA ASN A 197 -0.38 -18.90 -13.40
C ASN A 197 0.04 -18.32 -12.05
N ARG A 198 -0.35 -18.98 -10.95
CA ARG A 198 0.13 -18.60 -9.62
C ARG A 198 1.66 -18.55 -9.68
N PRO A 199 2.31 -17.42 -9.36
CA PRO A 199 3.76 -17.43 -9.22
C PRO A 199 4.11 -18.34 -8.03
N ASN A 200 4.54 -19.57 -8.32
CA ASN A 200 5.33 -20.36 -7.38
C ASN A 200 6.72 -19.74 -7.33
N GLY A 201 6.87 -18.70 -6.51
CA GLY A 201 8.13 -18.00 -6.35
C GLY A 201 8.10 -17.06 -5.18
N THR A 202 8.43 -17.56 -3.99
CA THR A 202 8.84 -16.75 -2.84
C THR A 202 10.17 -16.05 -3.15
N GLN A 203 10.13 -14.92 -3.85
CA GLN A 203 11.28 -14.01 -3.88
C GLN A 203 11.13 -12.96 -2.79
N LYS A 204 11.91 -13.14 -1.71
CA LYS A 204 12.16 -12.10 -0.70
C LYS A 204 12.78 -10.89 -1.42
N ARG A 205 12.05 -9.78 -1.53
CA ARG A 205 12.62 -8.51 -1.99
C ARG A 205 13.51 -7.93 -0.89
N LYS A 206 14.71 -7.48 -1.25
CA LYS A 206 15.49 -6.54 -0.43
C LYS A 206 14.94 -5.14 -0.71
N PHE A 207 14.30 -4.52 0.27
CA PHE A 207 13.86 -3.13 0.16
C PHE A 207 15.05 -2.21 0.48
N THR A 208 15.48 -1.44 -0.52
CA THR A 208 16.42 -0.32 -0.36
C THR A 208 15.61 0.96 -0.18
N GLY A 209 15.82 1.69 0.92
CA GLY A 209 15.19 2.99 1.12
C GLY A 209 15.57 3.98 0.01
N ARG A 210 14.58 4.62 -0.60
CA ARG A 210 14.78 5.71 -1.57
C ARG A 210 14.08 6.96 -1.06
N HIS A 211 14.72 8.11 -1.21
CA HIS A 211 14.01 9.39 -1.23
C HIS A 211 13.19 9.43 -2.52
N THR A 212 11.97 8.91 -2.42
CA THR A 212 11.02 8.88 -3.52
C THR A 212 10.28 10.21 -3.57
N ASP A 213 10.48 10.96 -4.64
CA ASP A 213 9.67 12.14 -4.92
C ASP A 213 8.26 11.68 -5.29
N TRP A 214 7.34 11.72 -4.32
CA TRP A 214 5.97 11.25 -4.48
C TRP A 214 5.20 12.01 -5.56
N GLU A 215 5.51 13.30 -5.76
CA GLU A 215 4.88 14.09 -6.82
C GLU A 215 5.36 13.59 -8.19
N ARG A 216 6.66 13.35 -8.32
CA ARG A 216 7.26 12.78 -9.54
C ARG A 216 6.77 11.35 -9.81
N VAL A 217 6.67 10.50 -8.78
CA VAL A 217 6.14 9.14 -8.92
C VAL A 217 4.66 9.15 -9.29
N ASN A 218 3.85 10.00 -8.65
CA ASN A 218 2.43 10.08 -8.98
C ASN A 218 2.23 10.58 -10.43
N LYS A 219 3.05 11.53 -10.88
CA LYS A 219 3.07 11.98 -12.28
C LYS A 219 3.49 10.88 -13.24
N ALA A 220 4.45 10.03 -12.86
CA ALA A 220 4.85 8.88 -13.66
C ALA A 220 3.76 7.79 -13.72
N LYS A 221 3.04 7.56 -12.61
CA LYS A 221 1.86 6.67 -12.59
C LYS A 221 0.76 7.18 -13.50
N GLN A 222 0.44 8.48 -13.45
CA GLN A 222 -0.52 9.11 -14.37
C GLN A 222 -0.08 8.99 -15.83
N LYS A 223 1.19 9.24 -16.14
CA LYS A 223 1.73 9.03 -17.49
C LYS A 223 1.64 7.57 -17.94
N THR A 224 1.87 6.62 -17.02
CA THR A 224 1.76 5.19 -17.31
C THR A 224 0.31 4.80 -17.64
N GLY A 225 -0.66 5.32 -16.89
CA GLY A 225 -2.09 5.17 -17.18
C GLY A 225 -2.45 5.71 -18.57
N ALA A 226 -2.13 6.98 -18.83
CA ALA A 226 -2.40 7.63 -20.11
C ALA A 226 -1.72 6.91 -21.31
N LEU A 227 -0.50 6.40 -21.11
CA LEU A 227 0.20 5.59 -22.10
C LEU A 227 -0.52 4.26 -22.35
N GLY A 228 -1.01 3.61 -21.29
CA GLY A 228 -1.84 2.41 -21.39
C GLY A 228 -3.11 2.64 -22.20
N GLU A 229 -3.85 3.71 -21.91
CA GLU A 229 -5.07 4.08 -22.65
C GLU A 229 -4.77 4.28 -24.16
N GLU A 230 -3.68 4.97 -24.49
CA GLU A 230 -3.28 5.19 -25.89
C GLU A 230 -2.88 3.89 -26.60
N ILE A 231 -2.18 2.98 -25.91
CA ILE A 231 -1.82 1.66 -26.45
C ILE A 231 -3.08 0.83 -26.72
N VAL A 232 -4.02 0.79 -25.78
CA VAL A 232 -5.28 0.05 -25.94
C VAL A 232 -6.12 0.63 -27.08
N LEU A 233 -6.20 1.96 -27.18
CA LEU A 233 -6.93 2.63 -28.26
C LEU A 233 -6.34 2.26 -29.63
N ASP A 234 -5.02 2.36 -29.80
CA ASP A 234 -4.35 2.01 -31.06
C ASP A 234 -4.55 0.52 -31.41
N PHE A 235 -4.43 -0.37 -30.42
CA PHE A 235 -4.71 -1.79 -30.57
C PHE A 235 -6.15 -2.05 -31.06
N LEU A 236 -7.14 -1.36 -30.47
CA LEU A 236 -8.54 -1.50 -30.85
C LEU A 236 -8.83 -0.90 -32.23
N ILE A 237 -8.20 0.23 -32.60
CA ILE A 237 -8.29 0.82 -33.94
C ILE A 237 -7.77 -0.17 -34.98
N GLN A 238 -6.57 -0.72 -34.79
CA GLN A 238 -6.00 -1.72 -35.71
C GLN A 238 -6.90 -2.96 -35.85
N LYS A 239 -7.48 -3.43 -34.74
CA LYS A 239 -8.43 -4.54 -34.74
C LYS A 239 -9.73 -4.18 -35.48
N ALA A 240 -10.25 -2.97 -35.29
CA ALA A 240 -11.45 -2.49 -35.95
C ALA A 240 -11.26 -2.30 -37.46
N GLU A 241 -10.14 -1.73 -37.89
CA GLU A 241 -9.78 -1.59 -39.31
C GLU A 241 -9.65 -2.96 -39.99
N LYS A 242 -8.96 -3.91 -39.35
CA LYS A 242 -8.82 -5.28 -39.86
C LYS A 242 -10.16 -5.99 -40.01
N ASN A 243 -11.05 -5.81 -39.04
CA ASN A 243 -12.38 -6.45 -39.03
C ASN A 243 -13.47 -5.62 -39.74
N LYS A 244 -13.13 -4.41 -40.20
CA LYS A 244 -14.06 -3.42 -40.79
C LYS A 244 -15.25 -3.10 -39.87
N THR A 245 -15.01 -3.00 -38.57
CA THR A 245 -16.02 -2.60 -37.59
C THR A 245 -15.93 -1.10 -37.31
N LYS A 246 -16.90 -0.57 -36.55
CA LYS A 246 -16.87 0.82 -36.11
C LYS A 246 -15.62 1.09 -35.27
N LEU A 247 -14.97 2.23 -35.50
CA LEU A 247 -13.76 2.62 -34.78
C LEU A 247 -14.09 2.93 -33.31
N PRO A 248 -13.19 2.56 -32.38
CA PRO A 248 -13.32 2.93 -30.98
C PRO A 248 -13.09 4.44 -30.77
N GLU A 249 -13.59 4.96 -29.65
CA GLU A 249 -13.44 6.36 -29.23
C GLU A 249 -12.89 6.45 -27.80
N HIS A 250 -11.98 7.39 -27.57
CA HIS A 250 -11.42 7.67 -26.24
C HIS A 250 -12.31 8.67 -25.49
N VAL A 251 -13.34 8.15 -24.83
CA VAL A 251 -14.45 8.92 -24.25
C VAL A 251 -13.99 9.78 -23.06
N SER A 252 -13.06 9.28 -22.24
CA SER A 252 -12.52 10.07 -21.12
C SER A 252 -11.82 11.37 -21.58
N LYS A 253 -11.28 11.40 -22.80
CA LYS A 253 -10.67 12.60 -23.42
C LYS A 253 -11.67 13.47 -24.20
N THR A 254 -12.74 12.90 -24.77
CA THR A 254 -13.69 13.64 -25.63
C THR A 254 -14.94 14.12 -24.90
N GLU A 255 -15.50 13.30 -24.01
CA GLU A 255 -16.75 13.56 -23.27
C GLU A 255 -16.49 13.82 -21.76
N GLY A 256 -15.34 13.37 -21.25
CA GLY A 256 -14.88 13.55 -19.87
C GLY A 256 -14.90 12.26 -19.03
N ASP A 257 -14.35 12.35 -17.83
CA ASP A 257 -14.07 11.27 -16.86
C ASP A 257 -15.30 10.82 -16.04
N GLY A 258 -16.49 11.35 -16.35
CA GLY A 258 -17.72 11.09 -15.60
C GLY A 258 -18.43 9.76 -15.92
N HIS A 259 -18.03 9.07 -17.00
CA HIS A 259 -18.75 7.90 -17.52
C HIS A 259 -18.35 6.56 -16.91
N GLY A 260 -17.23 6.49 -16.19
CA GLY A 260 -16.76 5.26 -15.53
C GLY A 260 -16.05 4.26 -16.46
N TYR A 261 -15.60 4.71 -17.65
CA TYR A 261 -14.75 3.96 -18.57
C TYR A 261 -13.93 4.92 -19.44
N ASP A 262 -12.80 4.44 -19.98
CA ASP A 262 -11.89 5.22 -20.82
C ASP A 262 -12.26 5.20 -22.30
N ILE A 263 -12.60 4.01 -22.83
CA ILE A 263 -12.76 3.78 -24.26
C ILE A 263 -14.12 3.15 -24.56
N ARG A 264 -14.83 3.71 -25.54
CA ARG A 264 -16.03 3.12 -26.14
C ARG A 264 -15.63 2.35 -27.40
N ALA A 265 -15.85 1.05 -27.42
CA ALA A 265 -15.57 0.18 -28.55
C ALA A 265 -16.85 -0.52 -29.05
N PHE A 266 -16.74 -1.27 -30.16
CA PHE A 266 -17.86 -1.96 -30.78
C PHE A 266 -17.48 -3.39 -31.16
N ASP A 267 -18.40 -4.33 -30.95
CA ASP A 267 -18.25 -5.69 -31.45
C ASP A 267 -18.56 -5.80 -32.96
N GLN A 268 -18.49 -7.02 -33.51
CA GLN A 268 -18.79 -7.26 -34.93
C GLN A 268 -20.26 -7.03 -35.31
N SER A 269 -21.17 -7.09 -34.34
CA SER A 269 -22.60 -6.83 -34.52
C SER A 269 -22.95 -5.35 -34.38
N GLY A 270 -21.98 -4.52 -33.94
CA GLY A 270 -22.16 -3.10 -33.66
C GLY A 270 -22.64 -2.80 -32.24
N ASN A 271 -22.67 -3.79 -31.34
CA ASN A 271 -23.00 -3.56 -29.94
C ASN A 271 -21.84 -2.83 -29.25
N GLU A 272 -22.19 -1.90 -28.38
CA GLU A 272 -21.23 -1.10 -27.63
C GLU A 272 -20.55 -1.93 -26.53
N ILE A 273 -19.26 -1.68 -26.34
CA ILE A 273 -18.44 -2.24 -25.27
C ILE A 273 -17.74 -1.08 -24.57
N HIS A 274 -17.95 -0.94 -23.27
CA HIS A 274 -17.22 -0.01 -22.40
C HIS A 274 -15.93 -0.67 -21.92
N ILE A 275 -14.83 0.06 -22.08
CA ILE A 275 -13.49 -0.43 -21.76
C ILE A 275 -12.83 0.53 -20.79
N GLU A 276 -12.49 0.00 -19.62
CA GLU A 276 -11.63 0.64 -18.64
C GLU A 276 -10.21 0.09 -18.77
N VAL A 277 -9.21 0.97 -18.74
CA VAL A 277 -7.81 0.61 -18.96
C VAL A 277 -7.02 0.72 -17.65
N LYS A 278 -6.31 -0.35 -17.31
CA LYS A 278 -5.37 -0.35 -16.18
C LYS A 278 -3.96 -0.63 -16.72
N ALA A 279 -2.95 0.02 -16.19
CA ALA A 279 -1.59 -0.08 -16.72
C ALA A 279 -0.54 -0.27 -15.62
N SER A 280 0.39 -1.20 -15.82
CA SER A 280 1.52 -1.44 -14.94
C SER A 280 2.79 -1.81 -15.72
N LYS A 281 3.96 -1.41 -15.19
CA LYS A 281 5.27 -1.80 -15.74
C LYS A 281 5.65 -3.25 -15.40
N THR A 282 5.12 -3.80 -14.32
CA THR A 282 5.52 -5.11 -13.80
C THR A 282 4.56 -6.22 -14.20
N ASN A 283 4.89 -7.45 -13.82
CA ASN A 283 4.06 -8.61 -14.08
C ASN A 283 2.72 -8.52 -13.35
N PHE A 284 1.67 -9.05 -13.98
CA PHE A 284 0.34 -9.16 -13.41
C PHE A 284 0.33 -10.19 -12.26
N SER A 285 0.30 -9.73 -11.01
CA SER A 285 -0.04 -10.56 -9.84
C SER A 285 -0.96 -9.88 -8.83
N ASP A 286 -1.39 -8.66 -9.12
CA ASP A 286 -1.87 -7.69 -8.15
C ASP A 286 -3.18 -7.16 -8.70
N GLY A 287 -4.29 -7.32 -7.96
CA GLY A 287 -5.59 -6.80 -8.39
C GLY A 287 -5.53 -5.31 -8.76
N PHE A 288 -6.49 -4.84 -9.53
CA PHE A 288 -6.59 -3.43 -9.91
C PHE A 288 -7.60 -2.68 -9.02
N GLU A 289 -7.37 -1.38 -8.85
CA GLU A 289 -8.35 -0.51 -8.21
C GLU A 289 -9.44 -0.10 -9.19
N MET A 290 -10.68 -0.04 -8.72
CA MET A 290 -11.80 0.54 -9.46
C MET A 290 -12.43 1.69 -8.66
N SER A 291 -12.75 2.79 -9.33
CA SER A 291 -13.53 3.86 -8.72
C SER A 291 -15.01 3.46 -8.53
N THR A 292 -15.73 4.21 -7.70
CA THR A 292 -17.19 3.99 -7.53
C THR A 292 -17.94 4.11 -8.87
N ASN A 293 -17.52 5.02 -9.74
CA ASN A 293 -18.15 5.21 -11.04
C ASN A 293 -17.86 4.06 -12.00
N GLU A 294 -16.63 3.54 -12.00
CA GLU A 294 -16.25 2.36 -12.79
C GLU A 294 -17.03 1.12 -12.34
N VAL A 295 -17.13 0.89 -11.04
CA VAL A 295 -17.95 -0.22 -10.51
C VAL A 295 -19.40 -0.05 -10.94
N ALA A 296 -19.98 1.13 -10.77
CA ALA A 296 -21.37 1.39 -11.17
C ALA A 296 -21.59 1.18 -12.67
N SER A 297 -20.70 1.71 -13.53
CA SER A 297 -20.76 1.53 -14.98
C SER A 297 -20.65 0.06 -15.38
N SER A 298 -19.84 -0.72 -14.66
CA SER A 298 -19.70 -2.16 -14.94
C SER A 298 -20.96 -2.99 -14.65
N LEU A 299 -21.93 -2.45 -13.93
CA LEU A 299 -23.21 -3.09 -13.59
C LEU A 299 -24.34 -2.71 -14.55
N GLU A 300 -24.10 -1.82 -15.51
CA GLU A 300 -25.08 -1.45 -16.53
C GLU A 300 -25.27 -2.57 -17.57
N ASP A 301 -26.31 -2.46 -18.40
CA ASP A 301 -26.63 -3.46 -19.43
C ASP A 301 -25.59 -3.52 -20.58
N THR A 302 -24.71 -2.51 -20.67
CA THR A 302 -23.66 -2.45 -21.69
C THR A 302 -22.48 -3.34 -21.30
N SER A 303 -21.91 -4.07 -22.26
CA SER A 303 -20.76 -4.93 -21.97
C SER A 303 -19.60 -4.08 -21.44
N TYR A 304 -19.12 -4.42 -20.25
CA TYR A 304 -18.00 -3.75 -19.62
C TYR A 304 -16.78 -4.66 -19.53
N LYS A 305 -15.61 -4.16 -19.90
CA LYS A 305 -14.35 -4.91 -19.88
C LYS A 305 -13.23 -4.09 -19.27
N ILE A 306 -12.32 -4.75 -18.58
CA ILE A 306 -11.03 -4.16 -18.19
C ILE A 306 -9.94 -4.67 -19.09
N TYR A 307 -9.18 -3.75 -19.68
CA TYR A 307 -7.98 -4.04 -20.45
C TYR A 307 -6.77 -3.69 -19.58
N PHE A 308 -6.17 -4.70 -18.97
CA PHE A 308 -5.00 -4.53 -18.12
C PHE A 308 -3.72 -4.68 -18.95
N VAL A 309 -3.03 -3.55 -19.19
CA VAL A 309 -1.71 -3.48 -19.80
C VAL A 309 -0.66 -3.78 -18.74
N HIS A 310 0.11 -4.86 -18.91
CA HIS A 310 1.19 -5.25 -17.99
C HIS A 310 2.47 -5.59 -18.74
N ASP A 311 3.57 -5.80 -18.00
CA ASP A 311 4.91 -5.94 -18.56
C ASP A 311 5.22 -4.82 -19.57
N LEU A 312 4.82 -3.57 -19.24
CA LEU A 312 4.98 -2.41 -20.12
C LEU A 312 6.44 -1.97 -20.18
N ASP A 313 7.14 -2.42 -21.22
CA ASP A 313 8.51 -2.02 -21.51
C ASP A 313 8.53 -0.92 -22.58
N VAL A 314 8.80 0.30 -22.13
CA VAL A 314 8.86 1.50 -22.97
C VAL A 314 10.10 1.53 -23.86
N THR A 315 11.17 0.80 -23.51
CA THR A 315 12.41 0.73 -24.29
C THR A 315 12.25 -0.23 -25.46
N SER A 316 11.76 -1.46 -25.20
CA SER A 316 11.52 -2.44 -26.27
C SER A 316 10.21 -2.19 -27.02
N LYS A 317 9.33 -1.33 -26.49
CA LYS A 317 7.98 -1.07 -27.01
C LYS A 317 7.15 -2.35 -27.10
N VAL A 318 7.25 -3.19 -26.08
CA VAL A 318 6.46 -4.42 -25.98
C VAL A 318 5.64 -4.35 -24.69
N CYS A 319 4.38 -4.79 -24.78
CA CYS A 319 3.53 -4.96 -23.61
C CYS A 319 2.57 -6.15 -23.82
N LYS A 320 1.95 -6.57 -22.72
CA LYS A 320 0.89 -7.57 -22.74
C LYS A 320 -0.42 -6.97 -22.29
N ILE A 321 -1.53 -7.43 -22.87
CA ILE A 321 -2.88 -7.07 -22.44
C ILE A 321 -3.59 -8.31 -21.95
N LYS A 322 -4.14 -8.20 -20.74
CA LYS A 322 -5.08 -9.16 -20.18
C LYS A 322 -6.47 -8.54 -20.09
N ILE A 323 -7.48 -9.30 -20.50
CA ILE A 323 -8.87 -8.82 -20.59
C ILE A 323 -9.69 -9.48 -19.49
N TYR A 324 -10.46 -8.67 -18.76
CA TYR A 324 -11.45 -9.12 -17.78
C TYR A 324 -12.84 -8.70 -18.22
N ASP A 325 -13.78 -9.63 -18.11
CA ASP A 325 -15.18 -9.40 -18.41
C ASP A 325 -15.94 -9.03 -17.13
N GLY A 326 -16.71 -7.94 -17.19
CA GLY A 326 -17.67 -7.59 -16.16
C GLY A 326 -18.96 -8.43 -16.23
N PRO A 327 -19.90 -8.23 -15.29
CA PRO A 327 -19.89 -7.22 -14.25
C PRO A 327 -18.90 -7.54 -13.11
N PHE A 328 -18.34 -6.49 -12.50
CA PHE A 328 -17.40 -6.62 -11.38
C PHE A 328 -18.14 -6.55 -10.04
N THR A 329 -18.55 -7.71 -9.53
CA THR A 329 -19.28 -7.88 -8.26
C THR A 329 -18.50 -8.76 -7.28
N GLU A 330 -18.86 -8.71 -6.00
CA GLU A 330 -18.32 -9.62 -4.97
C GLU A 330 -18.58 -11.11 -5.26
N GLU A 331 -19.54 -11.44 -6.13
CA GLU A 331 -19.83 -12.83 -6.54
C GLU A 331 -18.77 -13.39 -7.51
N ASN A 332 -18.25 -12.53 -8.39
CA ASN A 332 -17.33 -12.92 -9.46
C ASN A 332 -15.87 -12.55 -9.15
N PHE A 333 -15.66 -11.59 -8.25
CA PHE A 333 -14.34 -11.04 -7.92
C PHE A 333 -14.17 -10.83 -6.41
N MET A 334 -12.95 -11.01 -5.91
CA MET A 334 -12.59 -10.60 -4.55
C MET A 334 -12.41 -9.09 -4.52
N MET A 335 -13.34 -8.37 -3.88
CA MET A 335 -13.26 -6.92 -3.72
C MET A 335 -12.75 -6.56 -2.33
N VAL A 336 -11.85 -5.57 -2.28
CA VAL A 336 -11.19 -5.12 -1.05
C VAL A 336 -11.41 -3.62 -0.91
N PRO A 337 -12.01 -3.13 0.18
CA PRO A 337 -12.20 -1.71 0.37
C PRO A 337 -10.86 -1.02 0.62
N THR A 338 -10.50 -0.07 -0.25
CA THR A 338 -9.25 0.71 -0.15
C THR A 338 -9.47 2.11 0.43
N ASN A 339 -10.66 2.70 0.25
CA ASN A 339 -10.97 4.05 0.70
C ASN A 339 -12.40 4.18 1.24
N TYR A 340 -12.58 4.90 2.36
CA TYR A 340 -13.89 5.21 2.95
C TYR A 340 -14.13 6.73 2.96
N LYS A 341 -15.28 7.17 2.44
CA LYS A 341 -15.76 8.56 2.58
C LYS A 341 -16.81 8.64 3.70
N ILE A 342 -16.54 9.42 4.74
CA ILE A 342 -17.43 9.54 5.91
C ILE A 342 -18.22 10.85 5.85
N PHE A 343 -19.56 10.76 5.87
CA PHE A 343 -20.45 11.91 5.95
C PHE A 343 -21.16 11.95 7.31
N LYS A 344 -21.44 13.16 7.81
CA LYS A 344 -22.27 13.36 8.99
C LYS A 344 -23.73 13.07 8.61
N LYS A 345 -24.37 12.15 9.34
CA LYS A 345 -25.81 11.87 9.21
C LYS A 345 -26.65 13.03 9.71
#